data_AF-A0A2L0EHH2-F1
#
_entry.id   AF-A0A2L0EHH2-F1
#
_cell.length_a   1.000
_cell.length_b   1.000
_cell.length_c   1.000
_cell.angle_alpha   90.00
_cell.angle_beta   90.00
_cell.angle_gamma   90.00
#
_symmetry.space_group_name_H-M   'P 1'
#
loop_
_entity.id
_entity.type
_entity.pdbx_description
1 polymer ?
#
loop_
_entity_poly.entity_id
_entity_poly.type
_entity_poly.pdbx_seq_one_letter_code
_entity_poly.pdbx_strand_id
1 'polypeptide(L)'
;MARALASFAGENTNIEKRAAGYVDDGNHHWLAVHRDDAAPLYRLAVESAPPGSVLHGVAEEGIAMRAIAETISKGTGVPTKSVPAAEAGAHFGWMSMVVGLDNRASSKATRELLGWKPEQPGLLDDMRAHYF
;
A
#
# COMPACT_ATOMS: atom_id res chain seq x y z
N MET A 1 -1.91 4.23 -7.05
CA MET A 1 -0.82 3.71 -6.19
C MET A 1 -0.57 2.22 -6.44
N ALA A 2 -1.60 1.37 -6.49
CA ALA A 2 -1.46 -0.05 -6.88
C ALA A 2 -0.73 -0.27 -8.23
N ARG A 3 -0.98 0.59 -9.24
CA ARG A 3 -0.25 0.58 -10.53
C ARG A 3 1.27 0.69 -10.40
N ALA A 4 1.76 1.44 -9.41
CA ALA A 4 3.19 1.53 -9.15
C ALA A 4 3.72 0.22 -8.55
N LEU A 5 2.99 -0.38 -7.61
CA LEU A 5 3.41 -1.61 -6.92
C LEU A 5 3.55 -2.81 -7.86
N ALA A 6 2.67 -3.00 -8.85
CA ALA A 6 2.85 -4.12 -9.78
C ALA A 6 3.68 -3.81 -11.03
N SER A 7 3.90 -2.54 -11.39
CA SER A 7 4.86 -2.21 -12.46
C SER A 7 6.29 -2.64 -12.09
N PHE A 8 6.62 -2.67 -10.79
CA PHE A 8 7.92 -3.15 -10.32
C PHE A 8 8.11 -4.66 -10.37
N ALA A 9 7.04 -5.45 -10.52
CA ALA A 9 7.15 -6.89 -10.78
C ALA A 9 7.50 -7.21 -12.25
N GLY A 10 7.43 -6.23 -13.16
CA GLY A 10 7.43 -6.47 -14.62
C GLY A 10 8.66 -6.01 -15.41
N GLU A 11 9.45 -5.02 -14.96
CA GLU A 11 10.43 -4.33 -15.82
C GLU A 11 11.87 -4.84 -15.77
N ASN A 12 12.17 -5.86 -14.97
CA ASN A 12 13.52 -6.44 -14.94
C ASN A 12 13.56 -7.75 -15.74
N THR A 13 14.28 -7.75 -16.87
CA THR A 13 14.52 -8.84 -17.82
C THR A 13 15.26 -10.08 -17.26
N ASN A 14 15.35 -10.22 -15.94
CA ASN A 14 16.01 -11.34 -15.28
C ASN A 14 14.95 -12.19 -14.58
N ILE A 15 14.89 -13.49 -14.84
CA ILE A 15 13.84 -14.39 -14.31
C ILE A 15 13.88 -14.43 -12.76
N GLU A 16 15.06 -14.23 -12.17
CA GLU A 16 15.30 -14.02 -10.74
C GLU A 16 14.67 -12.74 -10.17
N LYS A 17 14.40 -11.75 -11.03
CA LYS A 17 13.81 -10.44 -10.69
C LYS A 17 12.31 -10.35 -10.99
N ARG A 18 11.70 -11.39 -11.58
CA ARG A 18 10.25 -11.52 -11.75
C ARG A 18 9.63 -12.22 -10.53
N ALA A 19 9.75 -11.59 -9.37
CA ALA A 19 9.14 -12.09 -8.15
C ALA A 19 8.35 -10.98 -7.46
N ALA A 20 7.23 -11.35 -6.83
CA ALA A 20 6.53 -10.49 -5.91
C ALA A 20 7.29 -10.48 -4.57
N GLY A 21 8.18 -9.51 -4.41
CA GLY A 21 9.06 -9.40 -3.24
C GLY A 21 8.37 -8.79 -2.02
N TYR A 22 8.74 -9.27 -0.82
CA TYR A 22 8.49 -8.60 0.46
C TYR A 22 9.76 -8.67 1.33
N VAL A 23 9.96 -7.70 2.23
CA VAL A 23 11.17 -7.63 3.07
C VAL A 23 11.04 -8.58 4.26
N ASP A 24 12.11 -9.34 4.56
CA ASP A 24 12.23 -10.27 5.68
C ASP A 24 11.00 -11.18 5.83
N ASP A 25 10.26 -11.08 6.94
CA ASP A 25 9.04 -11.87 7.18
C ASP A 25 7.78 -11.25 6.55
N GLY A 26 7.86 -10.02 6.05
CA GLY A 26 6.77 -9.28 5.42
C GLY A 26 5.63 -8.87 6.36
N ASN A 27 5.87 -8.87 7.68
CA ASN A 27 4.89 -8.46 8.70
C ASN A 27 4.82 -6.94 8.91
N HIS A 28 5.64 -6.17 8.19
CA HIS A 28 5.52 -4.71 8.15
C HIS A 28 4.16 -4.30 7.57
N HIS A 29 3.55 -3.30 8.20
CA HIS A 29 2.23 -2.82 7.85
C HIS A 29 2.31 -1.76 6.76
N TRP A 30 1.49 -1.96 5.74
CA TRP A 30 1.18 -1.01 4.70
C TRP A 30 -0.17 -0.37 4.98
N LEU A 31 -0.21 0.95 4.91
CA LEU A 31 -1.42 1.74 5.07
C LEU A 31 -2.04 1.98 3.69
N ALA A 32 -3.35 1.82 3.57
CA ALA A 32 -4.04 2.01 2.30
C ALA A 32 -5.33 2.83 2.46
N VAL A 33 -5.69 3.49 1.36
CA VAL A 33 -6.98 4.16 1.17
C VAL A 33 -7.33 4.04 -0.30
N HIS A 34 -8.60 3.73 -0.58
CA HIS A 34 -9.08 3.72 -1.95
C HIS A 34 -9.09 5.15 -2.51
N ARG A 35 -8.78 5.32 -3.80
CA ARG A 35 -8.66 6.67 -4.40
C ARG A 35 -9.98 7.45 -4.29
N ASP A 36 -11.11 6.76 -4.44
CA ASP A 36 -12.44 7.37 -4.43
C ASP A 36 -12.91 7.69 -3.01
N ASP A 37 -12.31 7.07 -1.98
CA ASP A 37 -12.47 7.47 -0.57
C ASP A 37 -11.55 8.63 -0.19
N ALA A 38 -10.35 8.73 -0.80
CA ALA A 38 -9.43 9.82 -0.56
C ALA A 38 -9.95 11.16 -1.15
N ALA A 39 -10.64 11.12 -2.28
CA ALA A 39 -11.19 12.31 -2.93
C ALA A 39 -12.11 13.15 -2.01
N PRO A 40 -13.17 12.59 -1.37
CA PRO A 40 -14.00 13.35 -0.45
C PRO A 40 -13.25 13.81 0.80
N LEU A 41 -12.21 13.09 1.25
CA LEU A 41 -11.36 13.55 2.36
C LEU A 41 -10.66 14.87 2.03
N TYR A 42 -10.06 15.00 0.84
CA TYR A 42 -9.43 16.25 0.41
C TYR A 42 -10.43 17.40 0.37
N ARG A 43 -11.64 17.15 -0.15
CA ARG A 43 -12.73 18.15 -0.14
C ARG A 43 -13.06 18.59 1.29
N LEU A 44 -13.30 17.64 2.19
CA LEU A 44 -13.62 17.93 3.60
C LEU A 44 -12.47 18.66 4.32
N ALA A 45 -11.22 18.33 3.99
CA ALA A 45 -10.06 19.00 4.57
C ALA A 45 -10.03 20.49 4.21
N VAL A 46 -10.34 20.84 2.96
CA VAL A 46 -10.38 22.24 2.51
C VAL A 46 -11.61 22.97 3.05
N GLU A 47 -12.77 22.31 3.06
CA GLU A 47 -14.04 22.94 3.44
C GLU A 47 -14.22 23.10 4.95
N SER A 48 -13.62 22.24 5.77
CA SER A 48 -14.02 22.11 7.19
C SER A 48 -12.88 21.85 8.17
N ALA A 49 -11.66 21.53 7.73
CA ALA A 49 -10.57 21.33 8.69
C ALA A 49 -10.07 22.67 9.25
N PRO A 50 -9.81 22.77 10.56
CA PRO A 50 -9.13 23.92 11.13
C PRO A 50 -7.78 24.18 10.43
N PRO A 51 -7.40 25.44 10.18
CA PRO A 51 -6.08 25.76 9.63
C PRO A 51 -4.95 25.13 10.46
N GLY A 52 -3.97 24.53 9.77
CA GLY A 52 -2.87 23.81 10.41
C GLY A 52 -3.18 22.38 10.84
N SER A 53 -4.36 21.84 10.52
CA SER A 53 -4.69 20.43 10.79
C SER A 53 -3.77 19.46 10.05
N VAL A 54 -3.38 18.39 10.74
CA VAL A 54 -2.74 17.20 10.14
C VAL A 54 -3.77 16.08 10.12
N LEU A 55 -4.04 15.54 8.94
CA LEU A 55 -5.07 14.53 8.71
C LEU A 55 -4.46 13.26 8.16
N HIS A 56 -4.76 12.12 8.78
CA HIS A 56 -4.39 10.81 8.25
C HIS A 56 -5.53 10.26 7.39
N GLY A 57 -5.30 10.17 6.08
CA GLY A 57 -6.22 9.58 5.11
C GLY A 57 -5.98 8.09 4.94
N VAL A 58 -6.19 7.31 6.00
CA VAL A 58 -5.94 5.85 6.00
C VAL A 58 -7.26 5.11 6.23
N ALA A 59 -7.68 4.30 5.27
CA ALA A 59 -8.85 3.44 5.44
C ALA A 59 -8.48 2.09 6.09
N GLU A 60 -7.31 1.56 5.73
CA GLU A 60 -6.77 0.29 6.21
C GLU A 60 -5.41 0.53 6.90
N GLU A 61 -5.35 0.21 8.19
CA GLU A 61 -4.23 0.59 9.06
C GLU A 61 -3.12 -0.46 9.15
N GLY A 62 -3.24 -1.60 8.45
CA GLY A 62 -2.46 -2.78 8.82
C GLY A 62 -2.33 -3.89 7.80
N ILE A 63 -2.14 -3.58 6.52
CA ILE A 63 -2.00 -4.63 5.51
C ILE A 63 -0.58 -5.17 5.52
N ALA A 64 -0.39 -6.46 5.83
CA ALA A 64 0.94 -7.06 5.78
C ALA A 64 1.51 -7.00 4.35
N MET A 65 2.77 -6.56 4.21
CA MET A 65 3.46 -6.52 2.92
C MET A 65 3.51 -7.89 2.24
N ARG A 66 3.64 -8.97 3.01
CA ARG A 66 3.54 -10.35 2.51
C ARG A 66 2.21 -10.61 1.81
N ALA A 67 1.09 -10.17 2.38
CA ALA A 67 -0.24 -10.41 1.81
C ALA A 67 -0.43 -9.69 0.47
N ILE A 68 0.17 -8.49 0.31
CA ILE A 68 0.21 -7.76 -0.96
C ILE A 68 1.01 -8.56 -2.00
N ALA A 69 2.22 -9.01 -1.65
CA ALA A 69 3.06 -9.80 -2.54
C ALA A 69 2.39 -11.13 -2.96
N GLU A 70 1.74 -11.83 -2.03
CA GLU A 70 0.97 -13.05 -2.33
C GLU A 70 -0.22 -12.78 -3.24
N THR A 71 -0.90 -11.65 -3.07
CA THR A 71 -2.02 -11.26 -3.95
C THR A 71 -1.51 -10.96 -5.36
N ILE A 72 -0.36 -10.30 -5.51
CA ILE A 72 0.31 -10.08 -6.80
C ILE A 72 0.73 -11.40 -7.43
N SER A 73 1.35 -12.29 -6.66
CA SER A 73 1.77 -13.61 -7.11
C SER A 73 0.61 -14.42 -7.66
N LYS A 74 -0.53 -14.47 -6.95
CA LYS A 74 -1.73 -15.16 -7.39
C LYS A 74 -2.32 -14.57 -8.67
N GLY A 75 -2.34 -13.23 -8.79
CA GLY A 75 -2.90 -12.55 -9.96
C GLY A 75 -2.03 -12.64 -11.22
N THR A 76 -0.71 -12.76 -11.07
CA THR A 76 0.24 -12.69 -12.20
C THR A 76 0.96 -14.01 -12.50
N GLY A 77 0.92 -14.99 -11.60
CA GLY A 77 1.64 -16.26 -11.71
C GLY A 77 3.15 -16.18 -11.39
N VAL A 78 3.67 -15.02 -10.99
CA VAL A 78 5.07 -14.89 -10.56
C VAL A 78 5.24 -15.40 -9.12
N PRO A 79 6.38 -16.00 -8.74
CA PRO A 79 6.59 -16.47 -7.38
C PRO A 79 6.69 -15.30 -6.38
N THR A 80 6.32 -15.54 -5.13
CA THR A 80 6.66 -14.64 -4.01
C THR A 80 8.10 -14.86 -3.55
N LYS A 81 8.79 -13.79 -3.11
CA LYS A 81 10.16 -13.87 -2.57
C LYS A 81 10.32 -13.06 -1.30
N SER A 82 10.84 -13.68 -0.25
CA SER A 82 11.39 -12.95 0.91
C SER A 82 12.74 -12.36 0.51
N VAL A 83 12.91 -11.07 0.74
CA VAL A 83 14.12 -10.31 0.43
C VAL A 83 14.73 -9.85 1.75
N PRO A 84 15.98 -10.22 2.09
CA PRO A 84 16.64 -9.71 3.29
C PRO A 84 16.68 -8.18 3.28
N ALA A 85 16.45 -7.53 4.43
CA ALA A 85 16.48 -6.07 4.52
C ALA A 85 17.77 -5.45 3.95
N ALA A 86 18.92 -6.11 4.14
CA ALA A 86 20.22 -5.68 3.58
C ALA A 86 20.24 -5.65 2.04
N GLU A 87 19.40 -6.44 1.38
CA GLU A 87 19.29 -6.54 -0.08
C GLU A 87 18.12 -5.73 -0.65
N ALA A 88 17.28 -5.14 0.20
CA ALA A 88 16.07 -4.42 -0.21
C ALA A 88 16.37 -3.28 -1.18
N GLY A 89 17.48 -2.55 -0.98
CA GLY A 89 17.92 -1.48 -1.89
C GLY A 89 18.19 -1.98 -3.32
N ALA A 90 18.87 -3.12 -3.44
CA ALA A 90 19.19 -3.70 -4.74
C ALA A 90 17.94 -4.31 -5.43
N HIS A 91 17.00 -4.83 -4.64
CA HIS A 91 15.80 -5.48 -5.16
C HIS A 91 14.69 -4.49 -5.54
N PHE A 92 14.38 -3.53 -4.65
CA PHE A 92 13.25 -2.61 -4.81
C PHE A 92 13.66 -1.23 -5.34
N GLY A 93 14.96 -0.94 -5.47
CA GLY A 93 15.45 0.36 -5.91
C GLY A 93 14.96 1.48 -4.98
N TRP A 94 14.44 2.57 -5.54
CA TRP A 94 13.97 3.72 -4.75
C TRP A 94 12.81 3.38 -3.78
N MET A 95 12.05 2.32 -4.05
CA MET A 95 10.98 1.84 -3.17
C MET A 95 11.50 1.17 -1.90
N SER A 96 12.79 0.80 -1.83
CA SER A 96 13.38 0.18 -0.64
C SER A 96 13.18 1.01 0.62
N MET A 97 13.10 2.34 0.47
CA MET A 97 12.88 3.29 1.55
C MET A 97 11.52 3.16 2.24
N VAL A 98 10.53 2.57 1.58
CA VAL A 98 9.15 2.49 2.09
C VAL A 98 8.66 1.06 2.31
N VAL A 99 9.12 0.09 1.50
CA VAL A 99 8.67 -1.31 1.60
C VAL A 99 9.16 -2.05 2.85
N GLY A 100 10.24 -1.55 3.47
CA GLY A 100 10.76 -2.07 4.73
C GLY A 100 10.24 -1.35 5.98
N LEU A 101 9.42 -0.30 5.82
CA LEU A 101 8.90 0.45 6.96
C LEU A 101 7.64 -0.19 7.52
N ASP A 102 7.58 -0.31 8.85
CA ASP A 102 6.35 -0.65 9.56
C ASP A 102 5.49 0.61 9.75
N ASN A 103 4.62 0.90 8.78
CA ASN A 103 3.79 2.09 8.83
C ASN A 103 2.56 1.82 9.70
N ARG A 104 2.46 2.55 10.82
CA ARG A 104 1.31 2.50 11.72
C ARG A 104 0.72 3.88 11.87
N ALA A 105 -0.47 4.08 11.33
CA ALA A 105 -1.24 5.29 11.56
C ALA A 105 -2.72 4.94 11.61
N SER A 106 -3.44 5.68 12.46
CA SER A 106 -4.89 5.61 12.50
C SER A 106 -5.52 6.86 11.90
N SER A 107 -6.67 6.67 11.26
CA SER A 107 -7.53 7.77 10.79
C SER A 107 -8.64 8.14 11.75
N LYS A 108 -8.70 7.56 12.96
CA LYS A 108 -9.77 7.80 13.94
C LYS A 108 -10.03 9.31 14.16
N ALA A 109 -8.99 10.08 14.42
CA ALA A 109 -9.11 11.53 14.62
C ALA A 109 -9.63 12.26 13.37
N THR A 110 -9.16 11.88 12.18
CA THR A 110 -9.67 12.41 10.90
C THR A 110 -11.16 12.14 10.73
N ARG A 111 -11.59 10.91 11.01
CA ARG A 111 -13.00 10.48 10.88
C ARG A 111 -13.89 11.19 11.88
N GLU A 112 -13.43 11.34 13.13
CA GLU A 112 -14.15 12.08 14.18
C GLU A 112 -14.27 13.57 13.86
N LEU A 113 -13.19 14.19 13.38
CA LEU A 113 -13.15 15.62 13.07
C LEU A 113 -14.00 15.99 11.85
N LEU A 114 -13.92 15.20 10.78
CA LEU A 114 -14.49 15.55 9.47
C LEU A 114 -15.74 14.75 9.11
N GLY A 115 -16.13 13.77 9.92
CA GLY A 115 -17.19 12.83 9.58
C GLY A 115 -16.87 11.96 8.35
N TRP A 116 -15.60 11.89 7.94
CA TRP A 116 -15.15 11.11 6.78
C TRP A 116 -15.35 9.61 7.03
N LYS A 117 -15.96 8.93 6.07
CA LYS A 117 -16.25 7.49 6.11
C LYS A 117 -15.81 6.85 4.80
N PRO A 118 -14.72 6.08 4.80
CA PRO A 118 -14.35 5.26 3.66
C PRO A 118 -15.40 4.17 3.43
N GLU A 119 -15.83 3.97 2.19
CA GLU A 119 -16.87 3.01 1.81
C GLU A 119 -16.42 2.03 0.72
N GLN A 120 -15.27 2.27 0.11
CA GLN A 120 -14.77 1.46 -0.99
C GLN A 120 -14.09 0.18 -0.50
N PRO A 121 -13.90 -0.83 -1.38
CA PRO A 121 -13.19 -2.05 -1.04
C PRO A 121 -11.77 -1.77 -0.53
N GLY A 122 -11.29 -2.64 0.36
CA GLY A 122 -9.90 -2.64 0.78
C GLY A 122 -8.95 -3.01 -0.35
N LEU A 123 -7.68 -2.65 -0.22
CA LEU A 123 -6.64 -2.80 -1.24
C LEU A 123 -6.57 -4.23 -1.80
N LEU A 124 -6.55 -5.25 -0.94
CA LEU A 124 -6.40 -6.63 -1.41
C LEU A 124 -7.63 -7.13 -2.18
N ASP A 125 -8.83 -6.69 -1.79
CA ASP A 125 -10.06 -7.07 -2.48
C ASP A 125 -10.18 -6.33 -3.81
N ASP A 126 -9.87 -5.03 -3.85
CA ASP A 126 -9.78 -4.24 -5.09
C ASP A 126 -8.76 -4.84 -6.07
N MET A 127 -7.57 -5.23 -5.58
CA MET A 127 -6.55 -5.88 -6.39
C MET A 127 -7.04 -7.18 -7.03
N ARG A 128 -7.74 -8.03 -6.27
CA ARG A 128 -8.28 -9.29 -6.80
C ARG A 128 -9.39 -9.07 -7.81
N ALA A 129 -10.18 -8.01 -7.68
CA ALA A 129 -11.33 -7.76 -8.54
C ALA A 129 -10.98 -7.02 -9.84
N HIS A 130 -9.99 -6.13 -9.82
CA HIS A 130 -9.85 -5.10 -10.85
C HIS A 130 -8.42 -4.87 -11.38
N TYR A 131 -7.42 -5.53 -10.81
CA TYR A 131 -6.03 -5.16 -11.06
C TYR A 131 -5.24 -6.12 -11.96
N PHE A 132 -5.60 -7.41 -11.98
CA PHE A 132 -4.95 -8.46 -12.78
C PHE A 132 -5.83 -8.96 -13.92
#